data_AF-A0A411KXF7-F1
#
_entry.id   AF-A0A411KXF7-F1
#
_cell.length_a   1.000
_cell.length_b   1.000
_cell.length_c   1.000
_cell.angle_alpha   90.00
_cell.angle_beta   90.00
_cell.angle_gamma   90.00
#
_symmetry.space_group_name_H-M   'P 1'
#
loop_
_entity.id
_entity.type
_entity.pdbx_description
1 polymer ?
#
loop_
_entity_poly.entity_id
_entity_poly.type
_entity_poly.pdbx_seq_one_letter_code
_entity_poly.pdbx_strand_id
1 'polypeptide(L)'
;MLNNSHVSNYMTQHISVMKAGISVRSGRWIGKVQWAKNSVRHWRTRKAPLEAVWDSMLVPLLKERPSLTPTTLLEMLQDKYPGQYPNSLRRTMQRRVREWKLQYDAEQEVMFRQRHQPGQRGLSTFAN
;
A
#
# COMPACT_ATOMS: atom_id res chain seq x y z
N MET A 1 -36.64 -5.11 -39.65
CA MET A 1 -36.37 -6.13 -38.60
C MET A 1 -35.47 -5.49 -37.57
N LEU A 2 -35.99 -5.16 -36.38
CA LEU A 2 -35.24 -4.45 -35.33
C LEU A 2 -34.38 -5.44 -34.53
N ASN A 3 -33.10 -5.09 -34.36
CA ASN A 3 -32.05 -5.92 -33.76
C ASN A 3 -32.30 -6.22 -32.26
N ASN A 4 -32.86 -7.39 -31.95
CA ASN A 4 -33.09 -7.87 -30.58
C ASN A 4 -31.81 -8.18 -29.78
N SER A 5 -30.65 -8.20 -30.41
CA SER A 5 -29.36 -8.53 -29.78
C SER A 5 -28.83 -7.46 -28.82
N HIS A 6 -29.28 -6.21 -28.96
CA HIS A 6 -28.84 -5.10 -28.11
C HIS A 6 -29.51 -5.11 -26.72
N VAL A 7 -30.76 -5.56 -26.65
CA VAL A 7 -31.58 -5.55 -25.42
C VAL A 7 -31.14 -6.65 -24.44
N SER A 8 -30.83 -7.85 -24.96
CA SER A 8 -30.37 -9.00 -24.16
C SER A 8 -29.04 -8.73 -23.43
N ASN A 9 -28.09 -8.08 -24.10
CA ASN A 9 -26.80 -7.72 -23.49
C ASN A 9 -26.96 -6.64 -22.41
N TYR A 10 -27.84 -5.66 -22.61
CA TYR A 10 -28.11 -4.61 -21.64
C TYR A 10 -28.68 -5.16 -20.33
N MET A 11 -29.66 -6.07 -20.42
CA MET A 11 -30.27 -6.73 -19.26
C MET A 11 -29.25 -7.54 -18.46
N THR A 12 -28.37 -8.27 -19.16
CA THR A 12 -27.33 -9.10 -18.54
C THR A 12 -26.26 -8.25 -17.82
N GLN A 13 -25.84 -7.13 -18.44
CA GLN A 13 -24.91 -6.19 -17.81
C GLN A 13 -25.54 -5.50 -16.59
N HIS A 14 -26.81 -5.14 -16.67
CA HIS A 14 -27.55 -4.51 -15.57
C HIS A 14 -27.60 -5.42 -14.33
N ILE A 15 -27.94 -6.69 -14.51
CA ILE A 15 -27.97 -7.70 -13.42
C ILE A 15 -26.57 -7.88 -12.81
N SER A 16 -25.54 -7.97 -13.65
CA SER A 16 -24.16 -8.14 -13.18
C SER A 16 -23.67 -6.96 -12.34
N VAL A 17 -24.03 -5.74 -12.73
CA VAL A 17 -23.63 -4.51 -12.05
C VAL A 17 -24.38 -4.31 -10.73
N MET A 18 -25.68 -4.65 -10.71
CA MET A 18 -26.46 -4.70 -9.47
C MET A 18 -25.90 -5.72 -8.48
N LYS A 19 -25.54 -6.92 -8.95
CA LYS A 19 -24.93 -7.96 -8.12
C LYS A 19 -23.57 -7.54 -7.55
N ALA A 20 -22.82 -6.71 -8.28
CA ALA A 20 -21.54 -6.15 -7.83
C ALA A 20 -21.69 -4.91 -6.91
N GLY A 21 -22.92 -4.40 -6.69
CA GLY A 21 -23.15 -3.20 -5.86
C GLY A 21 -22.69 -1.89 -6.49
N ILE A 22 -22.52 -1.85 -7.82
CA ILE A 22 -22.02 -0.68 -8.57
C ILE A 22 -23.20 -0.06 -9.33
N SER A 23 -23.15 1.24 -9.65
CA SER A 23 -24.19 1.87 -10.49
C SER A 23 -24.10 1.42 -11.95
N VAL A 24 -25.24 1.25 -12.61
CA VAL A 24 -25.36 0.85 -14.04
C VAL A 24 -24.53 1.75 -14.95
N ARG A 25 -24.52 3.06 -14.65
CA ARG A 25 -23.76 4.07 -15.39
C ARG A 25 -22.25 3.84 -15.28
N SER A 26 -21.75 3.45 -14.10
CA SER A 26 -20.35 3.11 -13.85
C SER A 26 -19.97 1.75 -14.46
N GLY A 27 -20.84 0.75 -14.33
CA GLY A 27 -20.64 -0.57 -14.94
C GLY A 27 -20.53 -0.55 -16.47
N ARG A 28 -21.24 0.38 -17.14
CA ARG A 28 -21.12 0.62 -18.58
C ARG A 28 -19.74 1.16 -18.98
N TRP A 29 -19.11 1.93 -18.10
CA TRP A 29 -17.76 2.48 -18.32
C TRP A 29 -16.69 1.40 -18.10
N ILE A 30 -16.80 0.61 -17.03
CA ILE A 30 -15.87 -0.48 -16.70
C ILE A 30 -15.76 -1.50 -17.85
N GLY A 31 -16.88 -1.86 -18.49
CA GLY A 31 -16.86 -2.79 -19.62
C GLY A 31 -16.22 -2.24 -20.91
N LYS A 32 -16.08 -0.91 -21.03
CA LYS A 32 -15.47 -0.26 -22.21
C LYS A 32 -13.99 0.07 -22.02
N VAL A 33 -13.54 0.19 -20.77
CA VAL A 33 -12.15 0.47 -20.44
C VAL A 33 -11.39 -0.85 -20.48
N GLN A 34 -10.54 -1.02 -21.48
CA GLN A 34 -9.47 -2.02 -21.42
C GLN A 34 -8.43 -1.50 -20.44
N TRP A 35 -8.62 -1.73 -19.14
CA TRP A 35 -7.49 -1.68 -18.23
C TRP A 35 -6.53 -2.76 -18.69
N ALA A 36 -5.36 -2.36 -19.17
CA ALA A 36 -4.25 -3.28 -19.27
C ALA A 36 -4.15 -3.95 -17.89
N LYS A 37 -4.42 -5.26 -17.83
CA LYS A 37 -4.15 -6.06 -16.63
C LYS A 37 -2.76 -5.64 -16.21
N ASN A 38 -2.61 -5.04 -15.02
CA ASN A 38 -1.33 -4.57 -14.52
C ASN A 38 -0.33 -5.68 -14.78
N SER A 39 0.47 -5.54 -15.84
CA SER A 39 1.44 -6.57 -16.17
C SER A 39 2.39 -6.49 -15.01
N VAL A 40 2.42 -7.55 -14.21
CA VAL A 40 3.36 -7.67 -13.10
C VAL A 40 4.71 -7.47 -13.75
N ARG A 41 5.30 -6.28 -13.58
CA ARG A 41 6.57 -5.95 -14.22
C ARG A 41 7.56 -6.99 -13.73
N HIS A 42 7.96 -7.86 -14.63
CA HIS A 42 8.83 -8.99 -14.33
C HIS A 42 10.20 -8.53 -13.80
N TRP A 43 10.65 -7.34 -14.19
CA TRP A 43 11.97 -6.84 -13.84
C TRP A 43 11.91 -5.44 -13.23
N ARG A 44 12.68 -5.25 -12.16
CA ARG A 44 12.97 -3.94 -11.59
C ARG A 44 14.13 -3.36 -12.38
N THR A 45 13.96 -2.19 -13.01
CA THR A 45 14.96 -1.59 -13.90
C THR A 45 16.30 -1.24 -13.23
N ARG A 46 16.34 -1.20 -11.89
CA ARG A 46 17.58 -0.98 -11.15
C ARG A 46 17.64 -1.91 -9.95
N LYS A 47 18.81 -2.51 -9.73
CA LYS A 47 19.17 -3.12 -8.45
C LYS A 47 18.96 -2.08 -7.35
N ALA A 48 18.42 -2.51 -6.21
CA ALA A 48 18.18 -1.56 -5.13
C ALA A 48 19.55 -1.03 -4.65
N PRO A 49 19.73 0.30 -4.52
CA PRO A 49 21.04 0.89 -4.22
C PRO A 49 21.61 0.46 -2.87
N LEU A 50 20.77 -0.10 -1.99
CA LEU A 50 21.16 -0.56 -0.65
C LEU A 50 21.41 -2.08 -0.59
N GLU A 51 21.21 -2.86 -1.65
CA GLU A 51 21.34 -4.33 -1.59
C GLU A 51 22.72 -4.81 -1.13
N ALA A 52 23.80 -4.20 -1.64
CA ALA A 52 25.16 -4.62 -1.31
C ALA A 52 25.51 -4.48 0.19
N VAL A 53 24.94 -3.47 0.85
CA VAL A 53 25.18 -3.15 2.28
C VAL A 53 24.08 -3.65 3.20
N TRP A 54 22.94 -4.10 2.64
CA TRP A 54 21.78 -4.49 3.42
C TRP A 54 22.08 -5.72 4.28
N ASP A 55 22.39 -6.84 3.64
CA ASP A 55 22.61 -8.11 4.34
C ASP A 55 23.97 -8.16 5.06
N SER A 56 24.96 -7.43 4.55
CA SER A 56 26.34 -7.44 5.07
C SER A 56 26.54 -6.53 6.30
N MET A 57 25.84 -5.39 6.36
CA MET A 57 26.06 -4.39 7.43
C MET A 57 24.78 -4.03 8.17
N LEU A 58 23.69 -3.74 7.45
CA LEU A 58 22.47 -3.21 8.06
C LEU A 58 21.69 -4.27 8.85
N VAL A 59 21.61 -5.52 8.34
CA VAL A 59 20.92 -6.62 9.03
C VAL A 59 21.60 -7.00 10.36
N PRO A 60 22.92 -7.20 10.43
CA PRO A 60 23.61 -7.44 11.71
C PRO A 60 23.39 -6.30 12.72
N LEU A 61 23.51 -5.03 12.28
CA LEU A 61 23.29 -3.87 13.15
C LEU A 61 21.85 -3.80 13.70
N LEU A 62 20.86 -4.13 12.87
CA LEU A 62 19.46 -4.19 13.27
C LEU A 62 19.17 -5.32 14.26
N LYS A 63 19.88 -6.45 14.15
CA LYS A 63 19.78 -7.58 15.10
C LYS A 63 20.43 -7.27 16.44
N GLU A 64 21.62 -6.65 16.43
CA GLU A 64 22.30 -6.25 17.66
C GLU A 64 21.58 -5.10 18.39
N ARG A 65 20.99 -4.16 17.64
CA ARG A 65 20.39 -2.93 18.18
C ARG A 65 19.05 -2.62 17.49
N PRO A 66 17.95 -3.31 17.85
CA PRO A 66 16.64 -3.12 17.22
C PRO A 66 16.01 -1.74 17.48
N SER A 67 16.49 -1.01 18.49
CA SER A 67 16.08 0.36 18.82
C SER A 67 16.61 1.41 17.83
N LEU A 68 17.54 1.06 16.94
CA LEU A 68 18.10 2.00 15.96
C LEU A 68 17.03 2.53 15.02
N THR A 69 17.09 3.85 14.77
CA THR A 69 16.20 4.49 13.81
C THR A 69 16.72 4.30 12.38
N PRO A 70 15.83 4.19 11.38
CA PRO A 70 16.25 4.13 9.98
C PRO A 70 17.04 5.36 9.52
N THR A 71 16.83 6.52 10.17
CA THR A 71 17.56 7.76 9.86
C THR A 71 19.01 7.64 10.31
N THR A 72 19.25 7.20 11.55
CA THR A 72 20.59 6.97 12.10
C THR A 72 21.38 5.94 11.28
N LEU A 73 20.71 4.87 10.82
CA LEU A 73 21.35 3.89 9.93
C LEU A 73 21.80 4.50 8.59
N LEU A 74 21.03 5.44 8.03
CA LEU A 74 21.42 6.13 6.82
C LEU A 74 22.58 7.09 7.06
N GLU A 75 22.58 7.82 8.17
CA GLU A 75 23.67 8.73 8.55
C GLU A 75 24.98 7.97 8.75
N MET A 76 24.97 6.85 9.47
CA MET A 76 26.14 5.98 9.63
C MET A 76 26.66 5.43 8.29
N LEU A 77 25.76 5.15 7.35
CA LEU A 77 26.11 4.68 6.01
C LEU A 77 26.77 5.80 5.18
N GLN A 78 26.27 7.03 5.30
CA GLN A 78 26.83 8.20 4.64
C GLN A 78 28.19 8.59 5.21
N ASP A 79 28.38 8.43 6.51
CA ASP A 79 29.66 8.66 7.20
C ASP A 79 30.72 7.63 6.75
N LYS A 80 30.34 6.35 6.66
CA LYS A 80 31.24 5.27 6.24
C LYS A 80 31.57 5.29 4.74
N TYR A 81 30.62 5.73 3.91
CA TYR A 81 30.74 5.77 2.45
C TYR A 81 30.27 7.13 1.90
N PRO A 82 31.08 8.18 2.05
CA PRO A 82 30.71 9.52 1.61
C PRO A 82 30.45 9.54 0.10
N GLY A 83 29.34 10.16 -0.30
CA GLY A 83 28.96 10.33 -1.72
C GLY A 83 28.30 9.12 -2.38
N GLN A 84 28.27 7.93 -1.76
CA GLN A 84 27.60 6.75 -2.33
C GLN A 84 26.08 6.73 -2.07
N TYR A 85 25.63 7.32 -0.95
CA TYR A 85 24.24 7.18 -0.49
C TYR A 85 23.54 8.54 -0.35
N PRO A 86 22.74 8.97 -1.34
CA PRO A 86 22.03 10.24 -1.26
C PRO A 86 20.87 10.22 -0.26
N ASN A 87 20.49 11.40 0.24
CA ASN A 87 19.36 11.57 1.16
C ASN A 87 18.00 11.10 0.61
N SER A 88 17.86 10.97 -0.71
CA SER A 88 16.67 10.39 -1.36
C SER A 88 16.40 8.94 -0.94
N LEU A 89 17.42 8.24 -0.41
CA LEU A 89 17.28 6.87 0.11
C LEU A 89 16.63 6.81 1.48
N ARG A 90 16.37 7.93 2.16
CA ARG A 90 15.74 7.97 3.49
C ARG A 90 14.40 7.24 3.52
N ARG A 91 13.51 7.48 2.55
CA ARG A 91 12.23 6.76 2.46
C ARG A 91 12.43 5.27 2.17
N THR A 92 13.42 4.92 1.34
CA THR A 92 13.75 3.53 1.03
C THR A 92 14.26 2.79 2.27
N MET A 93 15.12 3.44 3.06
CA MET A 93 15.65 2.93 4.33
C MET A 93 14.52 2.71 5.34
N GLN A 94 13.68 3.73 5.56
CA GLN A 94 12.52 3.64 6.46
C GLN A 94 11.59 2.50 6.08
N ARG A 95 11.25 2.37 4.79
CA ARG A 95 10.38 1.30 4.30
C ARG A 95 11.01 -0.07 4.54
N ARG A 96 12.28 -0.28 4.17
CA ARG A 96 12.95 -1.57 4.34
C ARG A 96 13.14 -1.96 5.79
N VAL A 97 13.50 -1.02 6.67
CA VAL A 97 13.61 -1.29 8.12
C VAL A 97 12.24 -1.66 8.69
N ARG A 98 11.17 -0.99 8.27
CA ARG A 98 9.80 -1.36 8.68
C ARG A 98 9.42 -2.75 8.19
N GLU A 99 9.71 -3.10 6.93
CA GLU A 99 9.49 -4.43 6.37
C GLU A 99 10.29 -5.49 7.13
N TRP A 100 11.55 -5.21 7.46
CA TRP A 100 12.40 -6.09 8.26
C TRP A 100 11.84 -6.28 9.68
N LYS A 101 11.44 -5.19 10.36
CA LYS A 101 10.80 -5.30 11.67
C LYS A 101 9.53 -6.15 11.57
N LEU A 102 8.67 -5.95 10.58
CA LEU A 102 7.49 -6.81 10.41
C LEU A 102 7.80 -8.32 10.25
N GLN A 103 8.97 -8.66 9.70
CA GLN A 103 9.39 -10.05 9.49
C GLN A 103 10.10 -10.67 10.72
N TYR A 104 10.84 -9.87 11.49
CA TYR A 104 11.68 -10.33 12.60
C TYR A 104 11.14 -9.96 13.98
N ASP A 105 10.26 -8.96 14.06
CA ASP A 105 9.57 -8.41 15.24
C ASP A 105 8.10 -8.89 15.27
N ALA A 106 7.83 -10.11 14.79
CA ALA A 106 6.48 -10.69 14.80
C ALA A 106 5.92 -10.91 16.22
N GLU A 107 6.72 -10.67 17.26
CA GLU A 107 6.33 -10.74 18.67
C GLU A 107 5.67 -9.44 19.19
N GLN A 108 5.81 -8.30 18.48
CA GLN A 108 5.20 -7.04 18.92
C GLN A 108 3.90 -6.81 18.18
N GLU A 109 2.86 -7.51 18.64
CA GLU A 109 1.47 -7.40 18.20
C GLU A 109 1.08 -5.91 18.10
N VAL A 110 1.00 -5.39 16.87
CA VAL A 110 0.54 -4.02 16.60
C VAL A 110 -0.97 -3.99 16.82
N MET A 111 -1.39 -4.00 18.09
CA MET A 111 -2.77 -3.70 18.45
C MET A 111 -3.04 -2.24 18.14
N PHE A 112 -3.74 -1.99 17.05
CA PHE A 112 -4.42 -0.71 16.87
C PHE A 112 -5.53 -0.64 17.91
N ARG A 113 -5.29 0.05 19.03
CA ARG A 113 -6.35 0.36 19.99
C ARG A 113 -7.30 1.33 19.32
N GLN A 114 -8.31 0.84 18.59
CA GLN A 114 -9.41 1.66 18.10
C GLN A 114 -10.15 2.23 19.31
N ARG A 115 -9.85 3.48 19.69
CA ARG A 115 -10.76 4.24 20.54
C ARG A 115 -11.89 4.77 19.68
N HIS A 116 -12.84 3.91 19.35
CA HIS A 116 -14.18 4.38 19.02
C HIS A 116 -14.82 4.85 20.33
N GLN A 117 -15.03 6.15 20.48
CA GLN A 117 -16.03 6.66 21.42
C GLN A 117 -17.39 6.52 20.73
N PRO A 118 -18.25 5.55 21.11
CA PRO A 118 -19.59 5.49 20.55
C PRO A 118 -20.40 6.70 21.01
N GLY A 119 -20.96 7.42 20.03
CA GLY A 119 -22.17 8.24 20.12
C GLY A 119 -22.43 9.04 21.39
N GLN A 120 -21.93 10.27 21.46
CA GLN A 120 -22.61 11.34 22.18
C GLN A 120 -22.96 12.47 21.21
N ARG A 121 -23.92 12.22 20.31
CA ARG A 121 -24.65 13.30 19.63
C ARG A 121 -25.94 12.70 19.08
N GLY A 122 -27.05 12.98 19.75
CA GLY A 122 -28.35 12.51 19.31
C GLY A 122 -29.52 12.84 20.22
N LEU A 123 -29.58 14.03 20.84
CA LEU A 123 -30.82 14.59 21.38
C LEU A 123 -30.76 16.13 21.28
N SER A 124 -30.96 16.67 20.08
CA SER A 124 -31.41 18.05 19.92
C SER A 124 -32.91 18.00 19.67
N THR A 125 -33.70 18.14 20.73
CA THR A 125 -35.14 18.39 20.61
C THR A 125 -35.31 19.88 20.32
N PHE A 126 -35.48 20.24 19.05
CA PHE A 126 -36.06 21.54 18.71
C PHE A 126 -37.57 21.44 18.93
N ALA A 127 -38.06 22.13 19.96
CA ALA A 127 -39.46 22.43 20.16
C ALA A 127 -39.59 23.87 20.67
N ASN A 128 -40.16 24.69 19.78
CA ASN A 128 -40.65 26.08 19.85
C ASN A 128 -39.64 27.21 20.09
#